data_AF-A0A943WXD7-F1
#
_entry.id   AF-A0A943WXD7-F1
#
_cell.length_a   1.000
_cell.length_b   1.000
_cell.length_c   1.000
_cell.angle_alpha   90.00
_cell.angle_beta   90.00
_cell.angle_gamma   90.00
#
_symmetry.space_group_name_H-M   'P 1'
#
loop_
_entity.id
_entity.type
_entity.pdbx_description
1 polymer ?
#
loop_
_entity_poly.entity_id
_entity_poly.type
_entity_poly.pdbx_seq_one_letter_code
_entity_poly.pdbx_strand_id
1 'polypeptide(L)'
;MTEKQKKFADEYLIDLNATRAYKAAYKSVKNDNSAMAGASRMLRNVKVATYIEEKMAERAERTEIKQDDVVKELAKIGFAQITDYVEVQNINGFEKVIIKPTDEIEKEKIGAIAGIKEGRNGIEIKMNDKVKALELLGKHLGMFTEKQEIKAQISYEDYLSKLDGDYSY
;
A
#
# COMPACT_ATOMS: atom_id res chain seq x y z
N MET A 1 -11.37 22.32 12.25
CA MET A 1 -10.83 21.97 10.91
C MET A 1 -11.65 22.71 9.86
N THR A 2 -11.08 23.18 8.75
CA THR A 2 -11.85 23.86 7.70
C THR A 2 -12.58 22.86 6.79
N GLU A 3 -13.60 23.30 6.04
CA GLU A 3 -14.31 22.42 5.10
C GLU A 3 -13.39 21.83 4.03
N LYS A 4 -12.43 22.61 3.51
CA LYS A 4 -11.45 22.11 2.53
C LYS A 4 -10.51 21.07 3.13
N GLN A 5 -10.07 21.27 4.38
CA GLN A 5 -9.25 20.30 5.10
C GLN A 5 -10.02 19.00 5.37
N LYS A 6 -11.29 19.10 5.78
CA LYS A 6 -12.16 17.95 5.97
C LYS A 6 -12.36 17.19 4.66
N LYS A 7 -12.68 17.90 3.57
CA LYS A 7 -12.83 17.30 2.25
C LYS A 7 -11.56 16.60 1.78
N PHE A 8 -10.38 17.19 2.02
CA PHE A 8 -9.11 16.53 1.73
C PHE A 8 -8.98 15.20 2.50
N ALA A 9 -9.28 15.21 3.80
CA ALA A 9 -9.19 14.00 4.61
C ALA A 9 -10.18 12.92 4.16
N ASP A 10 -11.44 13.30 3.92
CA ASP A 10 -12.49 12.39 3.45
C ASP A 10 -12.11 11.76 2.09
N GLU A 11 -11.57 12.56 1.17
CA GLU A 11 -11.07 12.06 -0.12
C GLU A 11 -9.86 11.14 0.06
N TYR A 12 -8.92 11.50 0.94
CA TYR A 12 -7.73 10.68 1.21
C TYR A 12 -8.09 9.32 1.78
N LEU A 13 -9.10 9.24 2.64
CA LEU A 13 -9.57 7.98 3.24
C LEU A 13 -10.22 7.00 2.24
N ILE A 14 -10.41 7.38 0.97
CA ILE A 14 -10.96 6.48 -0.06
C ILE A 14 -9.89 5.51 -0.55
N ASP A 15 -8.70 6.02 -0.88
CA ASP A 15 -7.63 5.27 -1.57
C ASP A 15 -6.22 5.54 -1.05
N LEU A 16 -6.10 6.35 0.01
CA LEU A 16 -4.84 6.81 0.60
C LEU A 16 -3.93 7.52 -0.41
N ASN A 17 -4.50 8.11 -1.46
CA ASN A 17 -3.77 8.91 -2.45
C ASN A 17 -3.83 10.39 -2.10
N ALA A 18 -2.77 10.89 -1.45
CA ALA A 18 -2.70 12.27 -0.96
C ALA A 18 -2.77 13.31 -2.10
N THR A 19 -2.09 13.05 -3.22
CA THR A 19 -2.07 13.99 -4.36
C THR A 19 -3.45 14.10 -5.02
N ARG A 20 -4.14 12.98 -5.25
CA ARG A 20 -5.51 12.97 -5.78
C ARG A 20 -6.47 13.67 -4.81
N ALA A 21 -6.42 13.33 -3.53
CA ALA A 21 -7.27 13.92 -2.50
C ALA A 21 -7.10 15.44 -2.42
N TYR A 22 -5.87 15.94 -2.54
CA TYR A 22 -5.59 17.37 -2.55
C TYR A 22 -6.20 18.08 -3.74
N LYS A 23 -6.11 17.51 -4.95
CA LYS A 23 -6.74 18.10 -6.15
C LYS A 23 -8.28 18.13 -6.03
N ALA A 24 -8.88 17.11 -5.41
CA ALA A 24 -10.33 17.05 -5.18
C ALA A 24 -10.82 18.12 -4.17
N ALA A 25 -10.03 18.39 -3.13
CA ALA A 25 -10.34 19.40 -2.12
C ALA A 25 -10.00 20.84 -2.57
N TYR A 26 -8.89 21.01 -3.28
CA TYR A 26 -8.36 22.29 -3.74
C TYR A 26 -8.39 22.38 -5.27
N LYS A 27 -9.60 22.53 -5.83
CA LYS A 27 -9.88 22.53 -7.28
C LYS A 27 -9.03 23.52 -8.11
N SER A 28 -8.47 24.55 -7.49
CA SER A 28 -7.57 25.51 -8.16
C SER A 28 -6.20 24.90 -8.51
N VAL A 29 -5.78 23.84 -7.84
CA VAL A 29 -4.50 23.19 -8.05
C VAL A 29 -4.65 22.06 -9.07
N LYS A 30 -4.12 22.29 -10.28
CA LYS A 30 -4.16 21.32 -11.39
C LYS A 30 -2.86 20.53 -11.54
N ASN A 31 -1.73 21.13 -11.15
CA ASN A 31 -0.39 20.56 -11.27
C ASN A 31 -0.12 19.57 -10.12
N ASP A 32 0.38 18.38 -10.49
CA ASP A 32 0.68 17.29 -9.55
C ASP A 32 1.82 17.63 -8.58
N ASN A 33 2.85 18.37 -9.02
CA ASN A 33 3.95 18.78 -8.13
C ASN A 33 3.45 19.69 -7.01
N SER A 34 2.59 20.66 -7.36
CA SER A 34 1.98 21.57 -6.39
C SER A 34 0.98 20.85 -5.48
N ALA A 35 0.20 19.91 -6.03
CA ALA A 35 -0.72 19.09 -5.26
C ALA A 35 0.02 18.19 -4.26
N MET A 36 1.11 17.54 -4.68
CA MET A 36 1.92 16.69 -3.83
C MET A 36 2.54 17.47 -2.66
N ALA A 37 3.12 18.65 -2.93
CA ALA A 37 3.68 19.50 -1.88
C ALA A 37 2.60 20.00 -0.90
N GLY A 38 1.42 20.37 -1.42
CA GLY A 38 0.26 20.74 -0.61
C GLY A 38 -0.25 19.58 0.25
N ALA A 39 -0.38 18.40 -0.35
CA ALA A 39 -0.86 17.19 0.31
C ALA A 39 0.06 16.76 1.46
N SER A 40 1.38 16.79 1.23
CA SER A 40 2.37 16.46 2.27
C SER A 40 2.25 17.39 3.48
N ARG A 41 2.08 18.70 3.26
CA ARG A 41 1.80 19.66 4.34
C ARG A 41 0.48 19.37 5.05
N MET A 42 -0.54 18.95 4.30
CA MET A 42 -1.85 18.68 4.84
C MET A 42 -1.87 17.45 5.75
N LEU A 43 -1.15 16.39 5.37
CA LEU A 43 -0.99 15.19 6.21
C LEU A 43 -0.22 15.47 7.51
N ARG A 44 0.66 16.49 7.53
CA ARG A 44 1.36 16.93 8.76
C ARG A 44 0.54 17.89 9.62
N ASN A 45 -0.60 18.38 9.13
CA ASN A 45 -1.44 19.27 9.91
C ASN A 45 -2.13 18.47 11.01
N VAL A 46 -1.86 18.81 12.27
CA VAL A 46 -2.37 18.07 13.45
C VAL A 46 -3.88 17.82 13.38
N LYS A 47 -4.69 18.83 13.02
CA LYS A 47 -6.16 18.67 12.97
C LYS A 47 -6.62 17.70 11.88
N VAL A 48 -5.88 17.63 10.76
CA VAL A 48 -6.18 16.71 9.66
C VAL A 48 -5.69 15.31 10.00
N ALA A 49 -4.47 15.19 10.52
CA ALA A 49 -3.90 13.93 10.94
C ALA A 49 -4.78 13.24 11.99
N THR A 50 -5.18 13.95 13.05
CA THR A 50 -6.07 13.42 14.09
C THR A 50 -7.41 12.98 13.52
N TYR A 51 -8.02 13.76 12.61
CA TYR A 51 -9.29 13.36 11.99
C TYR A 51 -9.16 12.11 11.10
N ILE A 52 -8.06 11.98 10.35
CA ILE A 52 -7.77 10.78 9.55
C ILE A 52 -7.60 9.57 10.48
N GLU A 53 -6.81 9.71 11.56
CA GLU A 53 -6.58 8.66 12.54
C GLU A 53 -7.89 8.19 13.18
N GLU A 54 -8.72 9.12 13.67
CA GLU A 54 -10.05 8.81 14.22
C GLU A 54 -10.93 8.05 13.22
N LYS A 55 -10.97 8.48 11.96
CA LYS A 55 -11.78 7.83 10.92
C LYS A 55 -11.22 6.48 10.47
N MET A 56 -9.91 6.30 10.48
CA MET A 56 -9.29 5.00 10.24
C MET A 56 -9.59 4.04 11.39
N ALA A 57 -9.55 4.51 12.64
CA ALA A 57 -9.92 3.72 13.81
C ALA A 57 -11.41 3.32 13.79
N GLU A 58 -12.32 4.26 13.52
CA GLU A 58 -13.76 3.97 13.37
C GLU A 58 -14.02 2.94 12.28
N ARG A 59 -13.29 3.04 11.14
CA ARG A 59 -13.42 2.08 10.05
C ARG A 59 -12.89 0.70 10.45
N ALA A 60 -11.75 0.63 11.13
CA ALA A 60 -11.15 -0.61 11.62
C ALA A 60 -12.05 -1.31 12.64
N GLU A 61 -12.65 -0.54 13.57
CA GLU A 61 -13.63 -1.04 14.53
C GLU A 61 -14.87 -1.60 13.82
N ARG A 62 -15.45 -0.84 12.88
CA ARG A 62 -16.64 -1.27 12.14
C ARG A 62 -16.41 -2.53 11.29
N THR A 63 -15.21 -2.72 10.74
CA THR A 63 -14.88 -3.89 9.93
C THR A 63 -14.32 -5.05 10.75
N GLU A 64 -14.01 -4.83 12.03
CA GLU A 64 -13.30 -5.77 12.91
C GLU A 64 -11.94 -6.26 12.35
N ILE A 65 -11.35 -5.52 11.41
CA ILE A 65 -10.08 -5.88 10.77
C ILE A 65 -8.94 -5.28 11.59
N LYS A 66 -8.06 -6.15 12.09
CA LYS A 66 -6.84 -5.77 12.82
C LYS A 66 -5.63 -5.77 11.89
N GLN A 67 -4.55 -5.11 12.32
CA GLN A 67 -3.27 -5.15 11.59
C GLN A 67 -2.78 -6.59 11.41
N ASP A 68 -2.95 -7.42 12.43
CA ASP A 68 -2.62 -8.85 12.40
C ASP A 68 -3.36 -9.61 11.29
N ASP A 69 -4.58 -9.21 10.95
CA ASP A 69 -5.36 -9.86 9.90
C ASP A 69 -4.77 -9.56 8.52
N VAL A 70 -4.32 -8.32 8.30
CA VAL A 70 -3.59 -7.94 7.07
C VAL A 70 -2.27 -8.70 6.97
N VAL A 71 -1.53 -8.83 8.08
CA VAL A 71 -0.27 -9.61 8.12
C VAL A 71 -0.53 -11.08 7.80
N LYS A 72 -1.58 -11.67 8.37
CA LYS A 72 -1.98 -13.06 8.08
C LYS A 72 -2.34 -13.25 6.60
N GLU A 73 -3.09 -12.34 6.00
CA GLU A 73 -3.44 -12.42 4.57
C GLU A 73 -2.21 -12.29 3.66
N LEU A 74 -1.30 -11.36 3.96
CA LEU A 74 -0.04 -11.25 3.22
C LEU A 74 0.84 -12.50 3.40
N ALA A 75 0.85 -13.10 4.60
CA ALA A 75 1.60 -14.33 4.87
C ALA A 75 1.07 -15.51 4.06
N LYS A 76 -0.26 -15.65 3.92
CA LYS A 76 -0.87 -16.68 3.05
C LYS A 76 -0.35 -16.59 1.62
N ILE A 77 -0.28 -15.38 1.05
CA ILE A 77 0.25 -15.16 -0.31
C ILE A 77 1.77 -15.38 -0.36
N GLY A 78 2.50 -14.77 0.57
CA GLY A 78 3.96 -14.76 0.61
C GLY A 78 4.57 -16.14 0.82
N PHE A 79 3.87 -17.03 1.53
CA PHE A 79 4.37 -18.38 1.84
C PHE A 79 3.66 -19.50 1.10
N ALA A 80 2.69 -19.19 0.22
CA ALA A 80 2.02 -20.18 -0.61
C ALA A 80 3.02 -21.03 -1.42
N GLN A 81 2.73 -22.33 -1.51
CA GLN A 81 3.45 -23.29 -2.32
C GLN A 81 2.55 -23.84 -3.43
N ILE A 82 3.04 -23.89 -4.66
CA ILE A 82 2.21 -24.33 -5.79
C ILE A 82 1.72 -25.79 -5.63
N THR A 83 2.51 -26.61 -4.94
CA THR A 83 2.21 -28.02 -4.60
C THR A 83 1.01 -28.20 -3.67
N ASP A 84 0.55 -27.14 -3.03
CA ASP A 84 -0.71 -27.16 -2.29
C ASP A 84 -1.92 -27.22 -3.23
N TYR A 85 -1.82 -26.66 -4.44
CA TYR A 85 -2.93 -26.48 -5.39
C TYR A 85 -2.90 -27.47 -6.55
N VAL A 86 -1.72 -27.97 -6.90
CA VAL A 86 -1.54 -28.89 -8.02
C VAL A 86 -0.74 -30.11 -7.59
N GLU A 87 -0.96 -31.21 -8.30
CA GLU A 87 -0.20 -32.44 -8.20
C GLU A 87 0.15 -32.98 -9.59
N VAL A 88 1.22 -33.75 -9.67
CA VAL A 88 1.60 -34.42 -10.92
C VAL A 88 1.21 -35.88 -10.77
N GLN A 89 0.32 -36.35 -11.65
CA GLN A 89 -0.10 -37.75 -11.70
C GLN A 89 0.38 -38.41 -13.00
N ASN A 90 0.75 -39.68 -12.92
CA ASN A 90 1.00 -40.50 -14.11
C ASN A 90 -0.33 -41.10 -14.58
N ILE A 91 -0.78 -40.71 -15.78
CA ILE A 91 -2.01 -41.21 -16.40
C ILE A 91 -1.61 -41.89 -17.70
N ASN A 92 -1.76 -43.21 -17.76
CA ASN A 92 -1.43 -44.04 -18.93
C ASN A 92 0.02 -43.86 -19.43
N GLY A 93 0.99 -43.71 -18.52
CA GLY A 93 2.40 -43.53 -18.87
C GLY A 93 2.82 -42.09 -19.16
N PHE A 94 1.90 -41.13 -19.10
CA PHE A 94 2.18 -39.70 -19.29
C PHE A 94 2.02 -38.93 -17.99
N GLU A 95 2.98 -38.08 -17.65
CA GLU A 95 2.88 -37.16 -16.52
C GLU A 95 1.94 -36.00 -16.88
N LYS A 96 0.92 -35.79 -16.04
CA LYS A 96 -0.05 -34.71 -16.20
C LYS A 96 -0.18 -33.93 -14.90
N VAL A 97 -0.24 -32.60 -15.02
CA VAL A 97 -0.56 -31.73 -13.91
C VAL A 97 -2.08 -31.77 -13.69
N ILE A 98 -2.47 -32.12 -12.47
CA ILE A 98 -3.85 -32.14 -12.00
C ILE A 98 -4.00 -31.03 -10.97
N ILE A 99 -5.05 -30.25 -11.12
CA ILE A 99 -5.45 -29.25 -10.13
C ILE A 99 -6.27 -29.97 -9.07
N LYS A 100 -5.93 -29.77 -7.80
CA LYS A 100 -6.68 -30.35 -6.70
C LYS A 100 -8.09 -29.73 -6.66
N PRO A 101 -9.12 -30.52 -6.33
CA PRO A 101 -10.45 -29.99 -6.06
C PRO A 101 -10.41 -28.86 -5.03
N THR A 102 -11.15 -27.78 -5.28
CA THR A 102 -11.09 -26.57 -4.43
C THR A 102 -11.62 -26.79 -3.02
N ASP A 103 -12.46 -27.80 -2.82
CA ASP A 103 -12.96 -28.26 -1.52
C ASP A 103 -11.94 -29.09 -0.73
N GLU A 104 -10.94 -29.68 -1.39
CA GLU A 104 -9.80 -30.35 -0.77
C GLU A 104 -8.66 -29.38 -0.37
N ILE A 105 -8.70 -28.14 -0.88
CA ILE A 105 -7.74 -27.10 -0.55
C ILE A 105 -8.15 -26.44 0.78
N GLU A 106 -7.24 -26.43 1.75
CA GLU A 106 -7.45 -25.74 3.02
C GLU A 106 -7.84 -24.27 2.80
N LYS A 107 -8.88 -23.80 3.50
CA LYS A 107 -9.42 -22.43 3.33
C LYS A 107 -8.36 -21.33 3.46
N GLU A 108 -7.36 -21.56 4.31
CA GLU A 108 -6.26 -20.62 4.53
C GLU A 108 -5.36 -20.46 3.29
N LYS A 109 -5.25 -21.50 2.46
CA LYS A 109 -4.46 -21.51 1.24
C LYS A 109 -5.20 -20.87 0.07
N ILE A 110 -6.53 -20.86 0.10
CA ILE A 110 -7.35 -20.24 -0.96
C ILE A 110 -7.00 -18.75 -1.14
N GLY A 111 -6.63 -18.04 -0.07
CA GLY A 111 -6.28 -16.61 -0.13
C GLY A 111 -5.09 -16.27 -1.05
N ALA A 112 -4.27 -17.26 -1.42
CA ALA A 112 -3.17 -17.04 -2.37
C ALA A 112 -3.60 -17.10 -3.84
N ILE A 113 -4.81 -17.59 -4.15
CA ILE A 113 -5.33 -17.67 -5.51
C ILE A 113 -5.89 -16.30 -5.91
N ALA A 114 -5.39 -15.74 -7.01
CA ALA A 114 -5.89 -14.51 -7.61
C ALA A 114 -7.08 -14.75 -8.56
N GLY A 115 -7.16 -15.95 -9.16
CA GLY A 115 -8.28 -16.31 -10.02
C GLY A 115 -8.14 -17.70 -10.62
N ILE A 116 -9.28 -18.27 -11.02
CA ILE A 116 -9.37 -19.56 -11.71
C ILE A 116 -10.11 -19.32 -13.02
N LYS A 117 -9.59 -19.86 -14.11
CA LYS A 117 -10.18 -19.72 -15.45
C LYS A 117 -10.22 -21.06 -16.15
N GLU A 118 -11.39 -21.44 -16.64
CA GLU A 118 -11.52 -22.58 -17.55
C GLU A 118 -11.44 -22.11 -19.00
N GLY A 119 -10.58 -22.77 -19.78
CA GLY A 119 -10.41 -22.51 -21.21
C GLY A 119 -10.50 -23.81 -22.01
N ARG A 120 -10.38 -23.69 -23.35
CA ARG A 120 -10.48 -24.85 -24.26
C ARG A 120 -9.48 -25.98 -23.97
N ASN A 121 -8.34 -25.63 -23.35
CA ASN A 121 -7.23 -26.55 -23.11
C ASN A 121 -7.07 -26.92 -21.63
N GLY A 122 -8.07 -26.63 -20.79
CA GLY A 122 -8.03 -26.94 -19.36
C GLY A 122 -8.17 -25.70 -18.48
N ILE A 123 -7.78 -25.87 -17.22
CA ILE A 123 -7.96 -24.88 -16.15
C ILE A 123 -6.63 -24.18 -15.88
N GLU A 124 -6.67 -22.86 -15.79
CA GLU A 124 -5.58 -21.99 -15.38
C GLU A 124 -5.84 -21.47 -13.96
N ILE A 125 -4.88 -21.67 -13.06
CA ILE A 125 -4.86 -21.04 -11.73
C ILE A 125 -3.86 -19.90 -11.76
N LYS A 126 -4.35 -18.70 -11.48
CA LYS A 126 -3.53 -17.51 -11.27
C LYS A 126 -3.30 -17.30 -9.79
N MET A 127 -2.05 -17.15 -9.39
CA MET A 127 -1.65 -16.85 -8.02
C MET A 127 -1.47 -15.34 -7.81
N ASN A 128 -1.66 -14.87 -6.58
CA ASN A 128 -1.30 -13.52 -6.16
C ASN A 128 0.23 -13.32 -6.17
N ASP A 129 0.67 -12.06 -6.21
CA ASP A 129 2.10 -11.72 -6.26
C ASP A 129 2.80 -12.00 -4.93
N LYS A 130 3.51 -13.14 -4.89
CA LYS A 130 4.31 -13.59 -3.75
C LYS A 130 5.42 -12.62 -3.37
N VAL A 131 6.13 -12.05 -4.35
CA VAL A 131 7.25 -11.14 -4.09
C VAL A 131 6.73 -9.85 -3.47
N LYS A 132 5.62 -9.33 -3.99
CA LYS A 132 5.01 -8.13 -3.43
C LYS A 132 4.50 -8.33 -2.00
N ALA A 133 3.89 -9.49 -1.73
CA ALA A 133 3.44 -9.83 -0.38
C ALA A 133 4.60 -9.89 0.62
N LEU A 134 5.71 -10.53 0.24
CA LEU A 134 6.92 -10.62 1.07
C LEU A 134 7.60 -9.26 1.26
N GLU A 135 7.60 -8.39 0.24
CA GLU A 135 8.09 -7.01 0.36
C GLU A 135 7.28 -6.23 1.41
N LEU A 136 5.95 -6.30 1.36
CA LEU A 136 5.07 -5.62 2.30
C LEU A 136 5.23 -6.16 3.72
N LEU A 137 5.37 -7.48 3.88
CA LEU A 137 5.66 -8.10 5.18
C LEU A 137 7.01 -7.64 5.73
N GLY A 138 8.06 -7.67 4.92
CA GLY A 138 9.38 -7.21 5.36
C GLY A 138 9.38 -5.72 5.73
N LYS A 139 8.61 -4.88 5.03
CA LYS A 139 8.42 -3.46 5.40
C LYS A 139 7.72 -3.33 6.75
N HIS A 140 6.65 -4.10 6.97
CA HIS A 140 5.93 -4.11 8.26
C HIS A 140 6.82 -4.56 9.42
N LEU A 141 7.71 -5.54 9.18
CA LEU A 141 8.69 -6.03 10.15
C LEU A 141 9.93 -5.13 10.31
N GLY A 142 10.02 -4.02 9.58
CA GLY A 142 11.16 -3.12 9.63
C GLY A 142 12.46 -3.69 9.03
N MET A 143 12.36 -4.73 8.18
CA MET A 143 13.53 -5.39 7.57
C MET A 143 14.22 -4.54 6.49
N PHE A 144 13.52 -3.54 5.94
CA PHE A 144 14.04 -2.66 4.90
C PHE A 144 14.25 -1.25 5.44
N THR A 145 15.46 -0.72 5.27
CA THR A 145 15.74 0.69 5.50
C THR A 145 15.53 1.48 4.21
N GLU A 146 14.58 2.41 4.19
CA GLU A 146 14.45 3.36 3.09
C GLU A 146 15.57 4.41 3.20
N LYS A 147 16.53 4.41 2.26
CA LYS A 147 17.50 5.51 2.15
C LYS A 147 16.77 6.74 1.60
N GLN A 148 16.58 7.76 2.44
CA GLN A 148 16.16 9.09 1.98
C GLN A 148 17.37 9.88 1.47
N GLU A 149 17.42 10.16 0.17
CA GLU A 149 18.33 11.17 -0.36
C GLU A 149 17.77 12.56 -0.08
N ILE A 150 18.33 13.25 0.92
CA ILE A 150 18.01 14.66 1.17
C ILE A 150 18.91 15.51 0.26
N LYS A 151 18.37 15.98 -0.87
CA LYS A 151 19.01 17.03 -1.68
C LYS A 151 18.68 18.40 -1.07
N ALA A 152 19.49 18.82 -0.11
CA ALA A 152 19.43 20.18 0.40
C ALA A 152 20.13 21.12 -0.61
N GLN A 153 19.35 21.94 -1.30
CA GLN A 153 19.88 23.04 -2.12
C GLN A 153 19.90 24.28 -1.22
N ILE A 154 21.06 24.60 -0.65
CA ILE A 154 21.20 25.84 0.12
C ILE A 154 21.53 26.95 -0.89
N SER A 155 20.68 27.97 -0.96
CA SER A 155 20.96 29.18 -1.73
C SER A 155 22.17 29.90 -1.12
N TYR A 156 23.09 30.38 -1.94
CA TYR A 156 24.23 31.18 -1.49
C TYR A 156 23.76 32.48 -0.80
N GLU A 157 22.60 33.00 -1.21
CA GLU A 157 21.95 34.20 -0.63
C GLU A 157 21.43 33.94 0.80
N ASP A 158 20.97 32.71 1.10
CA ASP A 158 20.57 32.28 2.45
C ASP A 158 21.77 32.10 3.40
N TYR A 159 22.96 31.86 2.85
CA TYR A 159 24.21 31.84 3.63
C TYR A 159 24.69 33.26 3.95
N LEU A 160 24.65 34.17 2.97
CA LEU A 160 25.11 35.54 3.14
C LEU A 160 24.20 36.36 4.06
N SER A 161 22.89 36.19 3.96
CA SER A 161 21.92 36.86 4.87
C SER A 161 22.09 36.48 6.34
N LYS A 162 22.71 35.33 6.64
CA LYS A 162 23.06 34.91 8.01
C LYS A 162 24.41 35.43 8.49
N LEU A 163 25.27 35.89 7.58
CA LEU A 163 26.57 36.49 7.90
C LEU A 163 26.47 38.01 8.11
N ASP A 164 25.54 38.68 7.43
CA ASP A 164 25.34 40.13 7.53
C ASP A 164 24.69 40.59 8.86
N GLY A 165 24.28 39.65 9.72
CA GLY A 165 23.64 39.95 11.00
C GLY A 165 24.58 40.25 12.17
N ASP A 166 25.90 40.11 12.01
CA ASP A 166 26.85 40.04 13.15
C ASP A 166 27.99 41.06 13.14
N TYR A 167 27.90 42.12 12.32
CA TYR A 167 28.86 43.23 12.35
C TYR A 167 28.17 44.60 12.48
N SER A 168 27.75 44.94 13.70
CA SER A 168 27.63 46.34 14.12
C SER A 168 28.59 46.58 15.29
N TYR A 169 29.73 47.21 15.02
CA TYR A 169 30.58 47.86 16.01
C TYR A 169 30.28 49.35 16.01
#